data_AF-A0A9D9ZHX7-F1
#
_entry.id   AF-A0A9D9ZHX7-F1
#
_cell.length_a   1.000
_cell.length_b   1.000
_cell.length_c   1.000
_cell.angle_alpha   90.00
_cell.angle_beta   90.00
_cell.angle_gamma   90.00
#
_symmetry.space_group_name_H-M   'P 1'
#
loop_
_entity.id
_entity.type
_entity.pdbx_description
1 polymer ?
#
loop_
_entity_poly.entity_id
_entity_poly.type
_entity_poly.pdbx_seq_one_letter_code
_entity_poly.pdbx_strand_id
1 'polypeptide(L)'
;MILTNLNDSQKNKTLNEKIQKCIEYVKNNDILSFETGVYEIEDGIKMNYDNYSSKEEKDGLWESHIKYLDVQVMLDGEEYIAVNNIKNMKKKSKDQKNDIIFFIGDELFKIPLKKDDILILYPEDVHMPGLKIRKSIFNKKVVFKIEISKM
;
A
#
# COMPACT_ATOMS: atom_id res chain seq x y z
N MET A 1 -6.76 8.99 1.13
CA MET A 1 -6.48 7.93 0.14
C MET A 1 -6.82 8.32 -1.31
N ILE A 2 -6.19 7.68 -2.29
CA ILE A 2 -6.53 7.76 -3.73
C ILE A 2 -6.52 6.34 -4.31
N LEU A 3 -7.58 5.93 -5.01
CA LEU A 3 -7.62 4.69 -5.81
C LEU A 3 -7.52 5.04 -7.30
N THR A 4 -6.59 4.44 -8.02
CA THR A 4 -6.39 4.59 -9.47
C THR A 4 -5.88 3.28 -10.07
N ASN A 5 -5.48 3.27 -11.35
CA ASN A 5 -4.93 2.11 -12.03
C ASN A 5 -3.70 2.50 -12.85
N LEU A 6 -2.73 1.60 -13.02
CA LEU A 6 -1.51 1.84 -13.81
C LEU A 6 -1.85 2.32 -15.23
N ASN A 7 -2.96 1.85 -15.79
CA ASN A 7 -3.39 2.16 -17.15
C ASN A 7 -4.14 3.51 -17.28
N ASP A 8 -4.47 4.18 -16.16
CA ASP A 8 -5.14 5.50 -16.18
C ASP A 8 -4.13 6.64 -16.41
N SER A 9 -3.72 6.82 -17.66
CA SER A 9 -2.71 7.81 -18.03
C SER A 9 -3.12 9.26 -17.74
N GLN A 10 -4.42 9.60 -17.75
CA GLN A 10 -4.87 10.96 -17.51
C GLN A 10 -4.81 11.30 -16.02
N LYS A 11 -5.36 10.43 -15.17
CA LYS A 11 -5.34 10.63 -13.73
C LYS A 11 -3.93 10.54 -13.16
N ASN A 12 -3.11 9.62 -13.65
CA ASN A 12 -1.76 9.44 -13.11
C ASN A 12 -0.88 10.69 -13.35
N LYS A 13 -1.11 11.44 -14.44
CA LYS A 13 -0.41 12.71 -14.71
C LYS A 13 -0.77 13.85 -13.74
N THR A 14 -1.88 13.74 -13.02
CA THR A 14 -2.29 14.77 -12.04
C THR A 14 -1.79 14.49 -10.62
N LEU A 15 -1.14 13.34 -10.40
CA LEU A 15 -0.60 12.97 -9.09
C LEU A 15 0.70 13.71 -8.79
N ASN A 16 1.13 13.71 -7.53
CA ASN A 16 2.43 14.27 -7.16
C ASN A 16 3.59 13.61 -7.93
N GLU A 17 4.64 14.37 -8.26
CA GLU A 17 5.77 13.91 -9.07
C GLU A 17 6.42 12.63 -8.54
N LYS A 18 6.56 12.48 -7.22
CA LYS A 18 7.14 11.25 -6.64
C LYS A 18 6.22 10.04 -6.80
N ILE A 19 4.90 10.24 -6.75
CA ILE A 19 3.94 9.18 -7.02
C ILE A 19 4.01 8.78 -8.50
N GLN A 20 4.14 9.77 -9.40
CA GLN A 20 4.35 9.50 -10.82
C GLN A 20 5.62 8.67 -11.05
N LYS A 21 6.72 9.00 -10.37
CA LYS A 21 7.98 8.21 -10.41
C LYS A 21 7.77 6.76 -9.96
N CYS A 22 7.00 6.50 -8.89
CA CYS A 22 6.66 5.13 -8.49
C CYS A 22 5.90 4.38 -9.60
N ILE A 23 4.92 5.03 -10.23
CA ILE A 23 4.12 4.45 -11.32
C ILE A 23 5.00 4.15 -12.54
N GLU A 24 5.88 5.08 -12.92
CA GLU A 24 6.83 4.92 -14.02
C GLU A 24 7.83 3.82 -13.74
N TYR A 25 8.31 3.71 -12.48
CA TYR A 25 9.20 2.64 -12.06
C TYR A 25 8.57 1.27 -12.29
N VAL A 26 7.28 1.09 -11.96
CA VAL A 26 6.55 -0.16 -12.24
C VAL A 26 6.44 -0.46 -13.73
N LYS A 27 6.24 0.56 -14.57
CA LYS A 27 6.07 0.37 -16.02
C LYS A 27 7.36 0.06 -16.76
N ASN A 28 8.48 0.61 -16.28
CA ASN A 28 9.74 0.61 -17.01
C ASN A 28 10.72 -0.48 -16.54
N ASN A 29 10.37 -1.25 -15.50
CA ASN A 29 11.21 -2.31 -14.95
C ASN A 29 10.47 -3.65 -14.94
N ASP A 30 11.21 -4.75 -15.07
CA ASP A 30 10.68 -6.11 -14.88
C ASP A 30 10.52 -6.42 -13.38
N ILE A 31 9.58 -5.73 -12.72
CA ILE A 31 9.39 -5.81 -11.27
C ILE A 31 9.02 -7.22 -10.82
N LEU A 32 8.35 -8.00 -11.68
CA LEU A 32 7.92 -9.36 -11.36
C LEU A 32 9.08 -10.36 -11.19
N SER A 33 10.30 -9.96 -11.60
CA SER A 33 11.53 -10.75 -11.44
C SER A 33 12.24 -10.52 -10.10
N PHE A 34 11.83 -9.53 -9.31
CA PHE A 34 12.45 -9.25 -8.01
C PHE A 34 12.16 -10.33 -6.96
N GLU A 35 13.11 -10.47 -6.02
CA GLU A 35 12.92 -11.25 -4.80
C GLU A 35 12.16 -10.42 -3.74
N THR A 36 11.52 -11.08 -2.79
CA THR A 36 10.89 -10.40 -1.66
C THR A 36 11.95 -9.60 -0.89
N GLY A 37 11.71 -8.31 -0.69
CA GLY A 37 12.69 -7.44 -0.06
C GLY A 37 12.37 -5.96 -0.09
N VAL A 38 13.29 -5.19 0.48
CA VAL A 38 13.25 -3.73 0.52
C VAL A 38 14.37 -3.21 -0.38
N TYR A 39 14.01 -2.32 -1.28
CA TYR A 39 14.89 -1.69 -2.24
C TYR A 39 14.85 -0.17 -2.05
N GLU A 40 16.00 0.46 -2.18
CA GLU A 40 16.09 1.92 -2.24
C GLU A 40 16.02 2.35 -3.71
N ILE A 41 15.09 3.25 -3.99
CA ILE A 41 14.88 3.87 -5.29
C ILE A 41 15.38 5.32 -5.20
N GLU A 42 15.40 6.02 -6.33
CA GLU A 42 15.78 7.43 -6.41
C GLU A 42 14.89 8.34 -5.53
N ASP A 43 15.40 9.54 -5.22
CA ASP A 43 14.70 10.58 -4.45
C ASP A 43 14.23 10.19 -3.04
N GLY A 44 14.92 9.21 -2.45
CA GLY A 44 14.64 8.70 -1.11
C GLY A 44 13.34 7.90 -1.02
N ILE A 45 12.84 7.40 -2.16
CA ILE A 45 11.70 6.50 -2.23
C ILE A 45 12.19 5.09 -1.85
N LYS A 46 11.48 4.43 -0.94
CA LYS A 46 11.73 3.01 -0.64
C LYS A 46 10.66 2.16 -1.31
N MET A 47 11.05 1.00 -1.79
CA MET A 47 10.16 0.05 -2.44
C MET A 47 10.21 -1.28 -1.70
N ASN A 48 9.06 -1.72 -1.18
CA ASN A 48 8.90 -3.04 -0.60
C ASN A 48 8.24 -3.94 -1.63
N TYR A 49 8.96 -4.92 -2.17
CA TYR A 49 8.39 -5.95 -3.02
C TYR A 49 8.06 -7.17 -2.16
N ASP A 50 6.83 -7.67 -2.28
CA ASP A 50 6.37 -8.78 -1.45
C ASP A 50 5.55 -9.80 -2.23
N ASN A 51 5.74 -11.06 -1.85
CA ASN A 51 5.05 -12.23 -2.36
C ASN A 51 4.40 -12.94 -1.17
N TYR A 52 3.08 -13.02 -1.14
CA TYR A 52 2.36 -13.54 0.02
C TYR A 52 1.03 -14.18 -0.37
N SER A 53 0.52 -15.07 0.47
CA SER A 53 -0.85 -15.56 0.35
C SER A 53 -1.80 -14.64 1.12
N SER A 54 -2.91 -14.25 0.51
CA SER A 54 -3.93 -13.45 1.19
C SER A 54 -4.52 -14.21 2.40
N LYS A 55 -4.85 -13.46 3.45
CA LYS A 55 -5.21 -13.97 4.78
C LYS A 55 -6.65 -13.65 5.16
N GLU A 56 -7.13 -14.30 6.23
CA GLU A 56 -8.39 -13.93 6.86
C GLU A 56 -8.24 -12.60 7.61
N GLU A 57 -9.35 -11.88 7.78
CA GLU A 57 -9.38 -10.62 8.51
C GLU A 57 -8.91 -10.74 9.97
N LYS A 58 -9.25 -11.86 10.63
CA LYS A 58 -8.81 -12.15 12.00
C LYS A 58 -7.28 -12.27 12.16
N ASP A 59 -6.57 -12.54 11.06
CA ASP A 59 -5.10 -12.66 11.01
C ASP A 59 -4.45 -11.36 10.51
N GLY A 60 -5.27 -10.35 10.19
CA GLY A 60 -4.85 -9.02 9.79
C GLY A 60 -4.54 -8.11 10.97
N LEU A 61 -3.77 -7.06 10.70
CA LEU A 61 -3.43 -6.02 11.67
C LEU A 61 -3.81 -4.67 11.07
N TRP A 62 -4.47 -3.84 11.86
CA TRP A 62 -4.70 -2.45 11.52
C TRP A 62 -3.42 -1.65 11.75
N GLU A 63 -2.95 -0.98 10.71
CA GLU A 63 -1.74 -0.16 10.73
C GLU A 63 -1.92 1.19 10.03
N SER A 64 -1.10 2.16 10.40
CA SER A 64 -0.84 3.36 9.61
C SER A 64 0.60 3.83 9.84
N HIS A 65 1.01 4.84 9.08
CA HIS A 65 2.36 5.37 9.06
C HIS A 65 2.44 6.78 9.67
N ILE A 66 3.63 7.19 10.13
CA ILE A 66 3.80 8.50 10.81
C ILE A 66 4.30 9.53 9.80
N LYS A 67 5.32 9.17 9.02
CA LYS A 67 6.03 10.09 8.13
C LYS A 67 5.83 9.75 6.66
N TYR A 68 5.57 8.49 6.36
CA TYR A 68 5.47 8.02 4.98
C TYR A 68 4.01 7.85 4.59
N LEU A 69 3.73 8.11 3.32
CA LEU A 69 2.55 7.55 2.67
C LEU A 69 2.95 6.31 1.88
N ASP A 70 1.96 5.45 1.66
CA ASP A 70 2.11 4.22 0.90
C ASP A 70 1.48 4.37 -0.48
N VAL A 71 2.21 3.95 -1.51
CA VAL A 71 1.68 3.73 -2.87
C VAL A 71 1.72 2.22 -3.11
N GLN A 72 0.58 1.56 -2.87
CA GLN A 72 0.43 0.13 -3.06
C GLN A 72 0.03 -0.15 -4.51
N VAL A 73 0.77 -1.01 -5.20
CA VAL A 73 0.49 -1.42 -6.58
C VAL A 73 0.38 -2.94 -6.64
N MET A 74 -0.79 -3.41 -7.04
CA MET A 74 -1.07 -4.84 -7.17
C MET A 74 -0.52 -5.36 -8.51
N LEU A 75 0.54 -6.16 -8.48
CA LEU A 75 1.23 -6.61 -9.70
C LEU A 75 0.62 -7.88 -10.27
N ASP A 76 0.18 -8.78 -9.40
CA ASP A 76 -0.54 -10.00 -9.76
C ASP A 76 -1.39 -10.53 -8.61
N GLY A 77 -2.59 -11.02 -8.91
CA GLY A 77 -3.57 -11.48 -7.93
C GLY A 77 -4.61 -10.43 -7.53
N GLU A 78 -5.20 -10.61 -6.35
CA GLU A 78 -6.27 -9.78 -5.79
C GLU A 78 -6.29 -9.83 -4.25
N GLU A 79 -6.64 -8.71 -3.63
CA GLU A 79 -6.83 -8.60 -2.19
C GLU A 79 -7.93 -7.59 -1.84
N TYR A 80 -8.47 -7.71 -0.64
CA TYR A 80 -9.11 -6.59 0.03
C TYR A 80 -8.08 -5.85 0.90
N ILE A 81 -8.19 -4.53 0.92
CA ILE A 81 -7.61 -3.70 1.98
C ILE A 81 -8.78 -3.09 2.76
N ALA A 82 -8.92 -3.47 4.02
CA ALA A 82 -9.87 -2.82 4.91
C ALA A 82 -9.31 -1.46 5.34
N VAL A 83 -10.14 -0.44 5.43
CA VAL A 83 -9.73 0.94 5.73
C VAL A 83 -10.67 1.58 6.74
N ASN A 84 -10.12 2.45 7.59
CA ASN A 84 -10.87 3.39 8.41
C ASN A 84 -10.06 4.69 8.60
N ASN A 85 -10.72 5.77 8.99
CA ASN A 85 -10.04 7.01 9.37
C ASN A 85 -9.39 6.86 10.75
N ILE A 86 -8.17 7.38 10.91
CA ILE A 86 -7.43 7.34 12.18
C ILE A 86 -8.22 7.89 13.38
N LYS A 87 -9.14 8.83 13.18
CA LYS A 87 -9.98 9.40 14.25
C LYS A 87 -11.01 8.42 14.82
N ASN A 88 -11.35 7.38 14.06
CA ASN A 88 -12.30 6.33 14.47
C ASN A 88 -11.60 5.12 15.10
N MET A 89 -10.27 5.10 15.11
CA MET A 89 -9.47 3.95 15.50
C MET A 89 -8.78 4.19 16.83
N LYS A 90 -8.75 3.16 17.69
CA LYS A 90 -8.01 3.20 18.95
C LYS A 90 -6.56 2.80 18.71
N LYS A 91 -5.63 3.71 18.94
CA LYS A 91 -4.19 3.41 18.90
C LYS A 91 -3.83 2.34 19.94
N LYS A 92 -3.20 1.25 19.48
CA LYS A 92 -2.73 0.11 20.30
C LYS A 92 -1.27 0.27 20.69
N SER A 93 -0.40 0.51 19.71
CA SER A 93 1.04 0.68 19.93
C SER A 93 1.67 1.52 18.81
N LYS A 94 2.91 1.96 19.00
CA LYS A 94 3.64 2.77 18.02
C LYS A 94 5.12 2.40 18.06
N ASP A 95 5.69 2.21 16.88
CA ASP A 95 7.12 2.05 16.67
C ASP A 95 7.59 3.16 15.72
N GLN A 96 8.26 4.17 16.30
CA GLN A 96 8.77 5.31 15.54
C GLN A 96 9.94 4.94 14.62
N LYS A 97 10.71 3.90 14.95
CA LYS A 97 11.87 3.50 14.17
C LYS A 97 11.44 2.87 12.85
N ASN A 98 10.38 2.08 12.89
CA ASN A 98 9.83 1.38 11.73
C ASN A 98 8.66 2.13 11.05
N ASP A 99 8.42 3.39 11.46
CA ASP A 99 7.34 4.24 10.95
C ASP A 99 5.95 3.60 10.99
N ILE A 100 5.60 2.92 12.08
CA ILE A 100 4.33 2.18 12.16
C ILE A 100 3.56 2.48 13.45
N ILE A 101 2.24 2.59 13.31
CA ILE A 101 1.30 2.67 14.41
C ILE A 101 0.29 1.54 14.23
N PHE A 102 0.08 0.74 15.26
CA PHE A 102 -0.95 -0.31 15.25
C PHE A 102 -2.22 0.18 15.95
N PHE A 103 -3.36 -0.29 15.46
CA PHE A 103 -4.68 0.12 15.94
C PHE A 103 -5.58 -1.08 16.29
N ILE A 104 -6.66 -0.76 17.00
CA ILE A 104 -7.82 -1.62 17.22
C ILE A 104 -9.04 -0.79 16.86
N GLY A 105 -9.96 -1.38 16.12
CA GLY A 105 -11.23 -0.76 15.74
C GLY A 105 -11.92 -1.61 14.69
N ASP A 106 -13.10 -1.14 14.31
CA ASP A 106 -13.92 -1.79 13.30
C ASP A 106 -13.55 -1.28 11.90
N GLU A 107 -13.85 -2.11 10.92
CA GLU A 107 -13.81 -1.71 9.52
C GLU A 107 -14.84 -0.61 9.22
N LEU A 108 -14.42 0.37 8.40
CA LEU A 108 -15.38 1.28 7.76
C LEU A 108 -15.81 0.75 6.39
N PHE A 109 -14.85 0.32 5.56
CA PHE A 109 -15.09 -0.36 4.28
C PHE A 109 -13.85 -1.14 3.82
N LYS A 110 -14.04 -2.04 2.85
CA LYS A 110 -12.95 -2.71 2.10
C LYS A 110 -12.86 -2.19 0.68
N ILE A 111 -11.64 -2.02 0.20
CA ILE A 111 -11.35 -1.73 -1.19
C ILE A 111 -10.81 -3.01 -1.84
N PRO A 112 -11.47 -3.56 -2.88
CA PRO A 112 -10.87 -4.62 -3.67
C PRO A 112 -9.75 -4.04 -4.54
N LEU A 113 -8.55 -4.59 -4.44
CA LEU A 113 -7.46 -4.37 -5.36
C LEU A 113 -7.26 -5.60 -6.22
N LYS A 114 -7.15 -5.37 -7.53
CA LYS A 114 -6.79 -6.38 -8.52
C LYS A 114 -5.54 -5.94 -9.25
N LYS A 115 -4.96 -6.85 -10.04
CA LYS A 115 -3.85 -6.54 -10.94
C LYS A 115 -4.01 -5.16 -11.62
N ASP A 116 -2.91 -4.40 -11.58
CA ASP A 116 -2.73 -3.04 -12.07
C ASP A 116 -3.39 -1.93 -11.23
N ASP A 117 -4.20 -2.26 -10.21
CA ASP A 117 -4.76 -1.24 -9.33
C ASP A 117 -3.70 -0.63 -8.41
N ILE A 118 -3.87 0.66 -8.13
CA ILE A 118 -3.01 1.46 -7.27
C ILE A 118 -3.85 2.06 -6.15
N LEU A 119 -3.44 1.83 -4.90
CA LEU A 119 -4.01 2.49 -3.73
C LEU A 119 -2.94 3.32 -3.02
N ILE A 120 -3.20 4.62 -2.90
CA ILE A 120 -2.37 5.58 -2.18
C ILE A 120 -3.00 5.83 -0.81
N LEU A 121 -2.26 5.58 0.26
CA LEU A 121 -2.71 5.68 1.65
C LEU A 121 -1.84 6.67 2.43
N TYR A 122 -2.47 7.71 2.96
CA TYR A 122 -1.84 8.72 3.80
C TYR A 122 -1.82 8.29 5.27
N PRO A 123 -1.06 8.96 6.16
CA PRO A 123 -0.96 8.62 7.59
C PRO A 123 -2.30 8.48 8.33
N GLU A 124 -3.31 9.23 7.89
CA GLU A 124 -4.67 9.20 8.43
C GLU A 124 -5.51 8.02 7.95
N ASP A 125 -5.09 7.31 6.91
CA ASP A 125 -5.76 6.15 6.34
C ASP A 125 -5.27 4.89 7.08
N VAL A 126 -5.92 4.55 8.20
CA VAL A 126 -5.63 3.30 8.92
C VAL A 126 -6.13 2.13 8.08
N HIS A 127 -5.27 1.17 7.80
CA HIS A 127 -5.54 0.12 6.84
C HIS A 127 -5.11 -1.25 7.34
N MET A 128 -5.73 -2.30 6.79
CA MET A 128 -5.39 -3.69 7.01
C MET A 128 -5.29 -4.36 5.63
N PRO A 129 -4.07 -4.53 5.10
CA PRO A 129 -3.85 -5.12 3.79
C PRO A 129 -3.79 -6.65 3.83
N GLY A 130 -3.77 -7.27 2.66
CA GLY A 130 -3.55 -8.70 2.51
C GLY A 130 -4.79 -9.56 2.66
N LEU A 131 -6.00 -9.00 2.68
CA LEU A 131 -7.20 -9.78 2.99
C LEU A 131 -7.72 -10.54 1.77
N LYS A 132 -8.21 -11.76 1.97
CA LYS A 132 -8.82 -12.54 0.88
C LYS A 132 -10.16 -11.92 0.44
N ILE A 133 -10.47 -12.01 -0.86
CA ILE A 133 -11.79 -11.62 -1.39
C ILE A 133 -12.78 -12.80 -1.32
N ARG A 134 -12.39 -13.98 -1.80
CA ARG A 134 -13.21 -15.21 -1.76
C ARG A 134 -12.45 -16.37 -1.14
N LYS A 135 -11.25 -16.61 -1.66
CA LYS A 135 -10.31 -17.63 -1.19
C LYS A 135 -8.92 -17.01 -1.06
N SER A 136 -8.09 -17.61 -0.21
CA SER A 136 -6.67 -17.27 -0.17
C SER A 136 -6.04 -17.58 -1.53
N ILE A 137 -5.28 -16.63 -2.06
CA ILE A 137 -4.50 -16.76 -3.29
C ILE A 137 -3.11 -16.16 -3.08
N PHE A 138 -2.16 -16.60 -3.89
CA PHE A 138 -0.83 -16.03 -3.92
C PHE A 138 -0.84 -14.71 -4.69
N ASN A 139 -0.30 -13.67 -4.08
CA ASN A 139 -0.29 -12.29 -4.55
C ASN A 139 1.14 -11.79 -4.71
N LYS A 140 1.35 -10.93 -5.72
CA LYS A 140 2.59 -10.16 -5.89
C LYS A 140 2.26 -8.69 -5.80
N LYS A 141 2.85 -7.98 -4.85
CA LYS A 141 2.56 -6.56 -4.60
C LYS A 141 3.85 -5.79 -4.40
N VAL A 142 3.84 -4.54 -4.82
CA VAL A 142 4.85 -3.57 -4.42
C VAL A 142 4.21 -2.44 -3.63
N VAL A 143 4.88 -2.00 -2.57
CA VAL A 143 4.49 -0.83 -1.78
C VAL A 143 5.65 0.16 -1.78
N PHE A 144 5.45 1.31 -2.41
CA PHE A 144 6.41 2.40 -2.32
C PHE A 144 6.11 3.26 -1.10
N LYS A 145 7.15 3.67 -0.38
CA LYS A 145 7.06 4.58 0.75
C LYS A 145 7.69 5.91 0.39
N ILE A 146 6.90 6.98 0.49
CA ILE A 146 7.34 8.35 0.21
C ILE A 146 7.17 9.19 1.47
N GLU A 147 8.24 9.84 1.93
CA GLU A 147 8.18 10.74 3.08
C GLU A 147 7.38 12.00 2.72
N ILE A 148 6.35 12.32 3.49
CA ILE A 148 5.38 13.39 3.17
C ILE A 148 6.03 14.77 3.17
N SER A 149 7.02 14.98 4.04
CA SER A 149 7.79 16.23 4.09
C SER A 149 8.64 16.47 2.83
N LYS A 150 8.76 15.46 1.96
CA LYS A 150 9.53 15.48 0.71
C LYS A 150 8.64 15.29 -0.52
N MET A 151 7.33 15.43 -0.39
CA MET A 151 6.40 15.47 -1.53
C MET A 151 6.41 16.82 -2.22
#